data_AF-A0AAD7UJ03-F1
#
_entry.id   AF-A0AAD7UJ03-F1
#
_cell.length_a   1.000
_cell.length_b   1.000
_cell.length_c   1.000
_cell.angle_alpha   90.00
_cell.angle_beta   90.00
_cell.angle_gamma   90.00
#
_symmetry.space_group_name_H-M   'P 1'
#
loop_
_entity.id
_entity.type
_entity.pdbx_description
1 polymer ?
#
loop_
_entity_poly.entity_id
_entity_poly.type
_entity_poly.pdbx_seq_one_letter_code
_entity_poly.pdbx_strand_id
1 'polypeptide(L)'
;MSKRKVRECLSALGEVDLSACGDVEEEFQAVKRAYFREILVAHPDKGGSPERFREIQASFEVLRELYRKGKIASFGGSTGEQSTAYAEAEAEVERAPVPSWEYYAAAAAEEGVALYKVEPAKSGRSKCRQKGSAKKCVDTKIPLGAIRVGSLDPEAGAYSRWQHLECWRVPSALWLGFPDKDPATIEQALLRMSDLLLVGVAELDPEDRRVFVAHCGDEANWARRSKRGAATYERTTKEKKRAEQPATRELAAFGNFVVPRSSGARAASLSGKTVVLTGIFPELGGGRGLNLGKARAKTLVEDFGGRVTSAVSGRTDILLVGQEPGASKVSKAIESQTCQLIDLAQLKAYIEGTLALEDAPPAQITSFSRGYRGNAIALVDRPAVDRLMDQQEEPELLRRKKRRGPGR
;
A
#
# COMPACT_ATOMS: atom_id res chain seq x y z
N MET A 1 30.11 25.77 5.97
CA MET A 1 29.12 24.67 6.03
C MET A 1 28.44 24.58 4.68
N SER A 2 28.51 23.43 4.02
CA SER A 2 27.86 23.21 2.72
C SER A 2 26.34 23.34 2.90
N LYS A 3 25.72 24.26 2.15
CA LYS A 3 24.25 24.42 2.11
C LYS A 3 23.75 23.78 0.84
N ARG A 4 22.75 22.91 0.95
CA ARG A 4 22.09 22.31 -0.21
C ARG A 4 20.65 22.80 -0.31
N LYS A 5 20.20 23.10 -1.52
CA LYS A 5 18.81 23.50 -1.77
C LYS A 5 17.89 22.28 -1.75
N VAL A 6 16.62 22.48 -1.44
CA VAL A 6 15.58 21.42 -1.53
C VAL A 6 15.60 20.75 -2.91
N ARG A 7 15.71 21.54 -4.00
CA ARG A 7 15.80 21.00 -5.37
C ARG A 7 16.97 20.04 -5.56
N GLU A 8 18.12 20.33 -4.96
CA GLU A 8 19.33 19.54 -5.12
C GLU A 8 19.23 18.24 -4.33
N CYS A 9 18.58 18.27 -3.17
CA CYS A 9 18.26 17.07 -2.40
C CYS A 9 17.25 16.19 -3.17
N LEU A 10 16.21 16.79 -3.77
CA LEU A 10 15.23 16.07 -4.60
C LEU A 10 15.90 15.44 -5.83
N SER A 11 16.76 16.18 -6.53
CA SER A 11 17.52 15.64 -7.66
C SER A 11 18.43 14.47 -7.28
N ALA A 12 19.00 14.48 -6.07
CA ALA A 12 19.77 13.35 -5.57
C ALA A 12 18.92 12.07 -5.42
N LEU A 13 17.60 12.19 -5.23
CA LEU A 13 16.66 11.06 -5.19
C LEU A 13 16.13 10.65 -6.58
N GLY A 14 16.71 11.19 -7.65
CA GLY A 14 16.26 10.94 -9.02
C GLY A 14 14.96 11.68 -9.35
N GLU A 15 14.14 11.08 -10.21
CA GLU A 15 12.87 11.69 -10.62
C GLU A 15 11.81 11.55 -9.51
N VAL A 16 11.34 12.69 -9.01
CA VAL A 16 10.27 12.78 -8.02
C VAL A 16 9.08 13.50 -8.67
N ASP A 17 8.06 12.75 -9.03
CA ASP A 17 6.81 13.33 -9.54
C ASP A 17 5.95 13.83 -8.38
N LEU A 18 5.85 15.16 -8.27
CA LEU A 18 5.01 15.86 -7.30
C LEU A 18 3.72 16.42 -7.93
N SER A 19 3.55 16.30 -9.25
CA SER A 19 2.48 16.98 -9.99
C SER A 19 1.07 16.51 -9.64
N ALA A 20 0.95 15.27 -9.19
CA ALA A 20 -0.32 14.65 -8.79
C ALA A 20 -0.60 14.72 -7.27
N CYS A 21 0.28 15.35 -6.48
CA CYS A 21 0.13 15.43 -5.02
C CYS A 21 -0.76 16.62 -4.64
N GLY A 22 -1.73 16.38 -3.76
CA GLY A 22 -2.65 17.40 -3.25
C GLY A 22 -2.12 18.17 -2.03
N ASP A 23 -1.19 17.58 -1.27
CA ASP A 23 -0.62 18.15 -0.06
C ASP A 23 0.82 17.66 0.21
N VAL A 24 1.46 18.25 1.22
CA VAL A 24 2.84 17.94 1.62
C VAL A 24 3.02 16.50 2.12
N GLU A 25 1.95 15.87 2.62
CA GLU A 25 1.99 14.46 3.03
C GLU A 25 2.13 13.56 1.80
N GLU A 26 1.27 13.75 0.80
CA GLU A 26 1.34 13.01 -0.46
C GLU A 26 2.67 13.23 -1.19
N GLU A 27 3.18 14.47 -1.17
CA GLU A 27 4.51 14.79 -1.70
C GLU A 27 5.61 14.04 -0.92
N PHE A 28 5.55 13.99 0.42
CA PHE A 28 6.54 13.25 1.21
C PHE A 28 6.49 11.74 0.93
N GLN A 29 5.30 11.18 0.67
CA GLN A 29 5.17 9.79 0.23
C GLN A 29 5.82 9.58 -1.14
N ALA A 30 5.68 10.52 -2.08
CA ALA A 30 6.39 10.48 -3.36
C ALA A 30 7.92 10.54 -3.19
N VAL A 31 8.40 11.42 -2.31
CA VAL A 31 9.82 11.52 -1.92
C VAL A 31 10.34 10.20 -1.35
N LYS A 32 9.61 9.56 -0.41
CA LYS A 32 9.99 8.25 0.14
C LYS A 32 10.05 7.16 -0.93
N ARG A 33 9.08 7.13 -1.84
CA ARG A 33 9.10 6.17 -2.96
C ARG A 33 10.32 6.37 -3.85
N ALA A 34 10.69 7.62 -4.14
CA ALA A 34 11.90 7.92 -4.91
C ALA A 34 13.17 7.52 -4.17
N TYR A 35 13.27 7.88 -2.89
CA TYR A 35 14.35 7.48 -2.01
C TYR A 35 14.57 5.97 -2.02
N PHE A 36 13.53 5.17 -1.81
CA PHE A 36 13.68 3.71 -1.78
C PHE A 36 14.09 3.10 -3.13
N ARG A 37 13.61 3.66 -4.25
CA ARG A 37 14.05 3.21 -5.58
C ARG A 37 15.55 3.42 -5.75
N GLU A 38 16.05 4.62 -5.42
CA GLU A 38 17.45 4.97 -5.63
C GLU A 38 18.38 4.28 -4.62
N ILE A 39 18.02 4.27 -3.33
CA ILE A 39 18.87 3.73 -2.27
C ILE A 39 19.11 2.22 -2.44
N LEU A 40 18.12 1.49 -2.97
CA LEU A 40 18.23 0.05 -3.22
C LEU A 40 19.13 -0.29 -4.40
N VAL A 41 19.25 0.62 -5.36
CA VAL A 41 20.17 0.49 -6.51
C VAL A 41 21.58 0.89 -6.10
N ALA A 42 21.72 1.98 -5.35
CA ALA A 42 23.01 2.49 -4.90
C ALA A 42 23.64 1.69 -3.74
N HIS A 43 22.92 0.74 -3.15
CA HIS A 43 23.36 0.02 -1.96
C HIS A 43 24.66 -0.79 -2.17
N PRO A 44 25.66 -0.67 -1.28
CA PRO A 44 26.92 -1.42 -1.38
C PRO A 44 26.77 -2.95 -1.42
N ASP A 45 25.88 -3.54 -0.60
CA ASP A 45 25.60 -5.00 -0.62
C ASP A 45 25.20 -5.57 -1.99
N LYS A 46 24.73 -4.72 -2.92
CA LYS A 46 24.34 -5.11 -4.29
C LYS A 46 25.27 -4.53 -5.36
N GLY A 47 26.47 -4.06 -4.96
CA GLY A 47 27.49 -3.53 -5.86
C GLY A 47 27.28 -2.06 -6.26
N GLY A 48 26.42 -1.32 -5.56
CA GLY A 48 26.25 0.12 -5.76
C GLY A 48 27.38 0.96 -5.15
N SER A 49 27.51 2.21 -5.58
CA SER A 49 28.54 3.14 -5.09
C SER A 49 28.22 3.61 -3.65
N PRO A 50 29.15 3.43 -2.69
CA PRO A 50 29.00 3.97 -1.34
C PRO A 50 28.82 5.49 -1.30
N GLU A 51 29.51 6.22 -2.18
CA GLU A 51 29.41 7.68 -2.28
C GLU A 51 28.00 8.09 -2.69
N ARG A 52 27.46 7.42 -3.72
CA ARG A 52 26.09 7.66 -4.19
C ARG A 52 25.07 7.29 -3.11
N PHE A 53 25.27 6.17 -2.41
CA PHE A 53 24.42 5.76 -1.30
C PHE A 53 24.36 6.82 -0.20
N ARG A 54 25.52 7.33 0.22
CA ARG A 54 25.61 8.39 1.24
C ARG A 54 24.94 9.68 0.78
N GLU A 55 25.12 10.07 -0.48
CA GLU A 55 24.49 11.26 -1.04
C GLU A 55 22.95 11.15 -1.01
N ILE A 56 22.41 10.01 -1.46
CA ILE A 56 20.96 9.75 -1.45
C ILE A 56 20.43 9.78 -0.02
N GLN A 57 21.15 9.13 0.91
CA GLN A 57 20.74 9.07 2.31
C GLN A 57 20.76 10.45 2.98
N ALA A 58 21.86 11.21 2.87
CA ALA A 58 21.96 12.55 3.42
C ALA A 58 20.90 13.50 2.85
N SER A 59 20.64 13.42 1.54
CA SER A 59 19.60 14.22 0.88
C SER A 59 18.21 13.89 1.39
N PHE A 60 17.89 12.61 1.58
CA PHE A 60 16.61 12.19 2.14
C PHE A 60 16.44 12.65 3.59
N GLU A 61 17.50 12.56 4.40
CA GLU A 61 17.46 12.98 5.80
C GLU A 61 17.14 14.47 5.96
N VAL A 62 17.74 15.33 5.12
CA VAL A 62 17.41 16.76 5.09
C VAL A 62 15.95 17.00 4.73
N LEU A 63 15.46 16.34 3.68
CA LEU A 63 14.07 16.48 3.23
C LEU A 63 13.09 16.01 4.31
N ARG A 64 13.41 14.90 4.98
CA ARG A 64 12.62 14.35 6.09
C ARG A 64 12.60 15.29 7.29
N GLU A 65 13.74 15.88 7.66
CA GLU A 65 13.81 16.80 8.78
C GLU A 65 12.99 18.08 8.53
N LEU A 66 13.08 18.63 7.32
CA LEU A 66 12.29 19.79 6.91
C LEU A 66 10.79 19.52 7.02
N TYR A 67 10.35 18.35 6.54
CA TYR A 67 8.97 17.90 6.66
C TYR A 67 8.55 17.71 8.13
N ARG A 68 9.32 16.96 8.94
CA ARG A 68 9.00 16.70 10.36
C ARG A 68 8.90 17.97 11.19
N LYS A 69 9.75 18.95 10.94
CA LYS A 69 9.75 20.24 11.65
C LYS A 69 8.68 21.21 11.11
N GLY A 70 7.88 20.81 10.12
CA GLY A 70 6.89 21.67 9.48
C GLY A 70 7.51 22.91 8.83
N LYS A 71 8.78 22.81 8.41
CA LYS A 71 9.52 23.95 7.83
C LYS A 71 9.20 24.20 6.36
N ILE A 72 8.55 23.24 5.70
CA ILE A 72 8.14 23.32 4.30
C ILE A 72 6.63 23.09 4.22
N ALA A 73 5.97 23.89 3.39
CA ALA A 73 4.55 23.71 3.06
C ALA A 73 4.34 22.85 1.81
N SER A 74 5.35 22.76 0.94
CA SER A 74 5.41 21.88 -0.23
C SER A 74 6.86 21.73 -0.68
N PHE A 75 7.29 20.52 -1.03
CA PHE A 75 8.59 20.23 -1.61
C PHE A 75 8.76 20.90 -2.99
N GLY A 76 7.70 20.94 -3.80
CA GLY A 76 7.70 21.60 -5.10
C GLY A 76 7.76 23.13 -4.97
N GLY A 77 7.03 23.68 -3.99
CA GLY A 77 7.04 25.11 -3.70
C GLY A 77 8.32 25.62 -3.04
N SER A 78 8.99 24.79 -2.24
CA SER A 78 10.18 25.16 -1.46
C SER A 78 11.51 24.84 -2.15
N THR A 79 11.54 24.58 -3.46
CA THR A 79 12.75 24.17 -4.23
C THR A 79 13.97 25.08 -4.05
N GLY A 80 13.75 26.38 -3.82
CA GLY A 80 14.79 27.38 -3.60
C GLY A 80 15.33 27.46 -2.17
N GLU A 81 14.63 26.88 -1.18
CA GLU A 81 15.02 26.95 0.23
C GLU A 81 16.32 26.18 0.47
N GLN A 82 17.19 26.78 1.29
CA GLN A 82 18.47 26.18 1.69
C GLN A 82 18.35 25.62 3.10
N SER A 83 18.88 24.41 3.31
CA SER A 83 19.06 23.86 4.65
C SER A 83 20.54 23.85 5.03
N THR A 84 20.84 24.35 6.23
CA THR A 84 22.15 24.18 6.86
C THR A 84 22.35 22.78 7.42
N ALA A 85 21.27 22.01 7.58
CA ALA A 85 21.31 20.65 8.12
C ALA A 85 22.00 19.65 7.17
N TYR A 86 22.25 20.02 5.91
CA TYR A 86 22.88 19.12 4.93
C TYR A 86 24.28 18.69 5.36
N ALA A 87 25.13 19.63 5.78
CA ALA A 87 26.49 19.30 6.22
C ALA A 87 26.51 18.39 7.45
N GLU A 88 25.53 18.56 8.36
CA GLU A 88 25.37 17.72 9.55
C GLU A 88 24.89 16.32 9.16
N ALA A 89 23.86 16.24 8.31
CA ALA A 89 23.34 14.97 7.80
C ALA A 89 24.39 14.17 7.03
N GLU A 90 25.18 14.83 6.18
CA GLU A 90 26.28 14.21 5.43
C GLU A 90 27.35 13.65 6.36
N ALA A 91 27.82 14.43 7.32
CA ALA A 91 28.82 13.99 8.29
C ALA A 91 28.30 12.87 9.21
N GLU A 92 26.99 12.84 9.50
CA GLU A 92 26.34 11.78 10.28
C GLU A 92 26.20 10.48 9.46
N VAL A 93 25.83 10.60 8.19
CA VAL A 93 25.72 9.46 7.27
C VAL A 93 27.09 8.84 6.97
N GLU A 94 28.14 9.65 6.83
CA GLU A 94 29.50 9.17 6.61
C GLU A 94 30.04 8.35 7.79
N ARG A 95 29.75 8.78 9.02
CA ARG A 95 30.18 8.09 10.25
C ARG A 95 29.35 6.86 10.57
N ALA A 96 28.12 6.82 10.10
CA ALA A 96 27.20 5.78 10.49
C ALA A 96 27.39 4.50 9.66
N PRO A 97 27.26 3.34 10.30
CA PRO A 97 27.26 2.07 9.61
C PRO A 97 26.05 1.96 8.67
N VAL A 98 26.27 1.27 7.55
CA VAL A 98 25.27 1.08 6.49
C VAL A 98 24.33 -0.06 6.90
N PRO A 99 23.01 0.18 7.04
CA PRO A 99 22.03 -0.88 7.26
C PRO A 99 22.04 -1.88 6.10
N SER A 100 21.57 -3.11 6.32
CA SER A 100 21.57 -4.10 5.24
C SER A 100 20.61 -3.73 4.10
N TRP A 101 20.89 -4.23 2.89
CA TRP A 101 19.97 -4.06 1.76
C TRP A 101 18.58 -4.65 2.05
N GLU A 102 18.52 -5.76 2.79
CA GLU A 102 17.25 -6.41 3.14
C GLU A 102 16.34 -5.52 4.01
N TYR A 103 16.92 -4.67 4.85
CA TYR A 103 16.18 -3.67 5.61
C TYR A 103 15.49 -2.68 4.66
N TYR A 104 16.24 -2.08 3.74
CA TYR A 104 15.68 -1.13 2.77
C TYR A 104 14.64 -1.78 1.87
N ALA A 105 14.87 -3.04 1.46
CA ALA A 105 13.94 -3.77 0.59
C ALA A 105 12.63 -4.08 1.33
N ALA A 106 12.71 -4.43 2.61
CA ALA A 106 11.52 -4.62 3.44
C ALA A 106 10.75 -3.31 3.64
N ALA A 107 11.43 -2.19 3.91
CA ALA A 107 10.80 -0.88 4.04
C ALA A 107 10.13 -0.42 2.74
N ALA A 108 10.79 -0.62 1.60
CA ALA A 108 10.27 -0.29 0.28
C ALA A 108 9.05 -1.13 -0.12
N ALA A 109 9.02 -2.41 0.29
CA ALA A 109 7.88 -3.30 0.03
C ALA A 109 6.58 -2.84 0.71
N GLU A 110 6.69 -2.06 1.78
CA GLU A 110 5.55 -1.47 2.50
C GLU A 110 5.19 -0.08 1.97
N GLU A 111 5.66 0.26 0.76
CA GLU A 111 5.38 1.52 0.04
C GLU A 111 5.69 2.79 0.86
N GLY A 112 6.67 2.71 1.77
CA GLY A 112 7.06 3.83 2.64
C GLY A 112 6.10 4.08 3.80
N VAL A 113 5.20 3.14 4.10
CA VAL A 113 4.31 3.21 5.24
C VAL A 113 4.95 2.49 6.44
N ALA A 114 5.09 3.19 7.56
CA ALA A 114 5.57 2.59 8.78
C ALA A 114 4.57 1.56 9.33
N LEU A 115 5.02 0.31 9.41
CA LEU A 115 4.18 -0.80 9.85
C LEU A 115 3.96 -0.83 11.35
N TYR A 116 4.92 -0.33 12.12
CA TYR A 116 4.93 -0.45 13.57
C TYR A 116 4.90 0.93 14.21
N LYS A 117 4.26 1.01 15.37
CA LYS A 117 4.29 2.19 16.21
C LYS A 117 4.64 1.81 17.63
N VAL A 118 5.62 2.49 18.22
CA VAL A 118 5.87 2.46 19.66
C VAL A 118 5.28 3.72 20.31
N GLU A 119 4.65 3.58 21.46
CA GLU A 119 4.24 4.71 22.30
C GLU A 119 3.97 4.25 23.74
N PRO A 120 3.99 5.17 24.71
CA PRO A 120 3.42 4.92 26.03
C PRO A 120 1.92 4.68 25.89
N ALA A 121 1.39 3.71 26.63
CA ALA A 121 -0.02 3.39 26.56
C ALA A 121 -0.88 4.57 27.03
N LYS A 122 -1.69 5.14 26.13
CA LYS A 122 -2.55 6.30 26.43
C LYS A 122 -3.69 6.04 27.42
N SER A 123 -3.99 4.77 27.70
CA SER A 123 -4.99 4.37 28.70
C SER A 123 -4.75 2.92 29.13
N GLY A 124 -5.25 2.55 30.32
CA GLY A 124 -5.27 1.16 30.79
C GLY A 124 -6.28 0.23 30.12
N ARG A 125 -6.89 0.66 28.99
CA ARG A 125 -7.94 -0.09 28.29
C ARG A 125 -7.43 -0.93 27.12
N SER A 126 -6.22 -0.65 26.63
CA SER A 126 -5.63 -1.44 25.55
C SER A 126 -5.30 -2.85 26.00
N LYS A 127 -5.48 -3.82 25.10
CA LYS A 127 -5.17 -5.22 25.36
C LYS A 127 -4.04 -5.68 24.44
N CYS A 128 -3.07 -6.36 25.02
CA CYS A 128 -2.06 -7.12 24.30
C CYS A 128 -2.72 -8.18 23.42
N ARG A 129 -2.34 -8.17 22.15
CA ARG A 129 -2.85 -9.10 21.13
C ARG A 129 -1.85 -10.21 20.80
N GLN A 130 -0.74 -10.30 21.53
CA GLN A 130 0.24 -11.36 21.30
C GLN A 130 -0.36 -12.74 21.60
N LYS A 131 0.05 -13.73 20.80
CA LYS A 131 -0.39 -15.12 20.90
C LYS A 131 0.81 -16.08 20.85
N GLY A 132 0.57 -17.32 21.25
CA GLY A 132 1.55 -18.39 21.16
C GLY A 132 2.74 -18.17 22.09
N SER A 133 3.88 -18.76 21.72
CA SER A 133 5.09 -18.81 22.55
C SER A 133 5.76 -17.45 22.80
N ALA A 134 5.41 -16.41 22.03
CA ALA A 134 5.91 -15.06 22.24
C ALA A 134 5.13 -14.29 23.32
N LYS A 135 3.96 -14.78 23.73
CA LYS A 135 3.17 -14.13 24.79
C LYS A 135 3.80 -14.43 26.15
N LYS A 136 4.40 -13.40 26.76
CA LYS A 136 4.98 -13.46 28.11
C LYS A 136 4.02 -12.92 29.19
N CYS A 137 3.06 -12.08 28.80
CA CYS A 137 2.16 -11.43 29.75
C CYS A 137 1.08 -12.38 30.28
N VAL A 138 0.81 -12.27 31.58
CA VAL A 138 -0.29 -12.96 32.25
C VAL A 138 -1.58 -12.17 32.05
N ASP A 139 -1.59 -10.89 32.45
CA ASP A 139 -2.70 -9.98 32.13
C ASP A 139 -2.55 -9.45 30.71
N THR A 140 -3.65 -9.48 29.96
CA THR A 140 -3.71 -8.90 28.62
C THR A 140 -3.88 -7.40 28.67
N LYS A 141 -4.35 -6.78 29.74
CA LYS A 141 -4.43 -5.31 29.82
C LYS A 141 -3.03 -4.71 29.86
N ILE A 142 -2.83 -3.69 29.05
CA ILE A 142 -1.59 -2.90 29.05
C ILE A 142 -1.82 -1.71 29.98
N PRO A 143 -1.04 -1.56 31.07
CA PRO A 143 -1.18 -0.45 32.00
C PRO A 143 -1.02 0.91 31.31
N LEU A 144 -1.69 1.95 31.84
CA LEU A 144 -1.46 3.34 31.41
C LEU A 144 0.02 3.69 31.57
N GLY A 145 0.59 4.37 30.58
CA GLY A 145 2.00 4.77 30.56
C GLY A 145 2.99 3.68 30.15
N ALA A 146 2.61 2.39 30.20
CA ALA A 146 3.53 1.32 29.81
C ALA A 146 3.87 1.35 28.31
N ILE A 147 5.13 1.13 27.96
CA ILE A 147 5.57 1.04 26.56
C ILE A 147 4.81 -0.11 25.86
N ARG A 148 4.22 0.21 24.72
CA ARG A 148 3.51 -0.76 23.87
C ARG A 148 3.86 -0.56 22.41
N VAL A 149 3.80 -1.66 21.66
CA VAL A 149 4.02 -1.65 20.22
C VAL A 149 2.75 -2.09 19.49
N GLY A 150 2.29 -1.27 18.56
CA GLY A 150 1.15 -1.52 17.68
C GLY A 150 1.60 -1.80 16.26
N SER A 151 0.73 -2.46 15.50
CA SER A 151 0.89 -2.64 14.05
C SER A 151 -0.18 -1.86 13.31
N LEU A 152 0.18 -1.29 12.16
CA LEU A 152 -0.76 -0.60 11.30
C LEU A 152 -1.84 -1.57 10.83
N ASP A 153 -3.10 -1.15 10.96
CA ASP A 153 -4.20 -1.79 10.29
C ASP A 153 -4.46 -1.06 8.96
N PRO A 154 -4.16 -1.67 7.80
CA PRO A 154 -4.27 -0.99 6.52
C PRO A 154 -5.71 -0.67 6.13
N GLU A 155 -6.70 -1.38 6.69
CA GLU A 155 -8.11 -1.10 6.42
C GLU A 155 -8.60 0.11 7.22
N ALA A 156 -8.16 0.23 8.46
CA ALA A 156 -8.56 1.34 9.34
C ALA A 156 -7.65 2.57 9.21
N GLY A 157 -6.48 2.45 8.57
CA GLY A 157 -5.46 3.51 8.50
C GLY A 157 -4.89 3.90 9.88
N ALA A 158 -5.04 3.02 10.88
CA ALA A 158 -4.70 3.32 12.26
C ALA A 158 -3.89 2.20 12.91
N TYR A 159 -2.98 2.56 13.80
CA TYR A 159 -2.23 1.58 14.58
C TYR A 159 -3.14 0.89 15.60
N SER A 160 -3.14 -0.44 15.54
CA SER A 160 -3.92 -1.29 16.41
C SER A 160 -3.08 -2.51 16.80
N ARG A 161 -3.72 -3.61 17.23
CA ARG A 161 -3.04 -4.87 17.58
C ARG A 161 -1.87 -4.68 18.56
N TRP A 162 -2.09 -3.79 19.54
CA TRP A 162 -1.14 -3.45 20.58
C TRP A 162 -0.60 -4.69 21.30
N GLN A 163 0.67 -4.64 21.67
CA GLN A 163 1.39 -5.66 22.41
C GLN A 163 2.15 -4.98 23.54
N HIS A 164 2.24 -5.64 24.70
CA HIS A 164 3.25 -5.27 25.70
C HIS A 164 4.63 -5.36 25.04
N LEU A 165 5.57 -4.49 25.46
CA LEU A 165 6.94 -4.52 24.94
C LEU A 165 7.57 -5.91 25.07
N GLU A 166 7.51 -6.51 26.26
CA GLU A 166 8.04 -7.86 26.55
C GLU A 166 7.48 -8.98 25.66
N CYS A 167 6.25 -8.80 25.18
CA CYS A 167 5.54 -9.76 24.32
C CYS A 167 5.84 -9.53 22.84
N TRP A 168 6.28 -8.32 22.48
CA TRP A 168 6.55 -7.97 21.10
C TRP A 168 7.90 -8.56 20.68
N ARG A 169 7.88 -9.27 19.54
CA ARG A 169 9.09 -9.78 18.91
C ARG A 169 9.54 -8.81 17.84
N VAL A 170 10.79 -8.37 17.92
CA VAL A 170 11.38 -7.42 16.97
C VAL A 170 11.37 -8.06 15.58
N PRO A 171 10.61 -7.55 14.60
CA PRO A 171 10.53 -8.10 13.26
C PRO A 171 11.89 -8.11 12.57
N SER A 172 12.14 -9.10 11.71
CA SER A 172 13.39 -9.16 10.96
C SER A 172 13.63 -7.98 10.05
N ALA A 173 12.57 -7.38 9.54
CA ALA A 173 12.66 -6.14 8.78
C ALA A 173 13.30 -4.99 9.59
N LEU A 174 13.17 -4.97 10.92
CA LEU A 174 13.80 -3.95 11.77
C LEU A 174 15.22 -4.36 12.19
N TRP A 175 15.39 -5.54 12.78
CA TRP A 175 16.72 -5.90 13.30
C TRP A 175 17.77 -6.16 12.22
N LEU A 176 17.39 -6.41 10.97
CA LEU A 176 18.32 -6.43 9.83
C LEU A 176 18.89 -5.04 9.49
N GLY A 177 18.30 -3.97 10.01
CA GLY A 177 18.83 -2.62 9.86
C GLY A 177 19.71 -2.19 11.03
N PHE A 178 19.88 -3.01 12.07
CA PHE A 178 20.81 -2.73 13.15
C PHE A 178 22.24 -3.05 12.70
N PRO A 179 23.17 -2.12 12.88
CA PRO A 179 24.54 -2.31 12.40
C PRO A 179 25.35 -3.25 13.28
N ASP A 180 25.13 -3.17 14.58
CA ASP A 180 25.71 -4.00 15.61
C ASP A 180 24.76 -4.05 16.83
N LYS A 181 25.26 -4.52 17.98
CA LYS A 181 24.49 -4.73 19.21
C LYS A 181 24.67 -3.60 20.23
N ASP A 182 25.45 -2.57 19.90
CA ASP A 182 25.66 -1.44 20.79
C ASP A 182 24.36 -0.63 20.94
N PRO A 183 23.91 -0.32 22.17
CA PRO A 183 22.68 0.43 22.36
C PRO A 183 22.65 1.80 21.67
N ALA A 184 23.78 2.51 21.59
CA ALA A 184 23.80 3.83 20.97
C ALA A 184 23.67 3.73 19.45
N THR A 185 24.31 2.74 18.82
CA THR A 185 24.15 2.49 17.38
C THR A 185 22.74 2.01 17.05
N ILE A 186 22.12 1.18 17.90
CA ILE A 186 20.73 0.73 17.76
C ILE A 186 19.75 1.90 17.92
N GLU A 187 19.96 2.79 18.90
CA GLU A 187 19.13 3.97 19.08
C GLU A 187 19.17 4.87 17.84
N GLN A 188 20.37 5.16 17.34
CA GLN A 188 20.56 5.93 16.11
C GLN A 188 19.89 5.24 14.91
N ALA A 189 20.06 3.92 14.79
CA ALA A 189 19.42 3.14 13.74
C ALA A 189 17.89 3.26 13.85
N LEU A 190 17.29 3.05 15.02
CA LEU A 190 15.84 3.15 15.25
C LEU A 190 15.29 4.55 14.94
N LEU A 191 16.02 5.62 15.31
CA LEU A 191 15.65 6.99 14.96
C LEU A 191 15.68 7.23 13.44
N ARG A 192 16.66 6.65 12.75
CA ARG A 192 16.75 6.69 11.28
C ARG A 192 15.70 5.82 10.59
N MET A 193 15.31 4.71 11.20
CA MET A 193 14.19 3.87 10.73
C MET A 193 12.83 4.51 10.98
N SER A 194 12.78 5.57 11.80
CA SER A 194 11.54 6.27 12.10
C SER A 194 10.91 6.80 10.80
N ASP A 195 9.61 6.59 10.62
CA ASP A 195 8.80 6.88 9.43
C ASP A 195 9.06 5.99 8.21
N LEU A 196 9.92 4.98 8.33
CA LEU A 196 10.16 3.98 7.28
C LEU A 196 9.43 2.67 7.61
N LEU A 197 9.76 2.06 8.74
CA LEU A 197 9.13 0.80 9.21
C LEU A 197 8.52 0.93 10.60
N LEU A 198 9.01 1.87 11.41
CA LEU A 198 8.60 2.11 12.78
C LEU A 198 8.33 3.61 12.95
N VAL A 199 7.42 4.00 13.82
CA VAL A 199 7.22 5.40 14.25
C VAL A 199 7.11 5.48 15.76
N GLY A 200 7.31 6.66 16.33
CA GLY A 200 7.08 6.93 17.75
C GLY A 200 8.32 6.81 18.64
N VAL A 201 9.49 6.48 18.09
CA VAL A 201 10.73 6.29 18.88
C VAL A 201 11.26 7.64 19.40
N ALA A 202 11.22 8.68 18.57
CA ALA A 202 11.71 10.01 18.94
C ALA A 202 10.83 10.68 20.01
N GLU A 203 9.56 10.27 20.08
CA GLU A 203 8.54 10.78 20.98
C GLU A 203 8.54 10.08 22.35
N LEU A 204 9.30 9.00 22.51
CA LEU A 204 9.54 8.40 23.82
C LEU A 204 10.43 9.32 24.66
N ASP A 205 10.14 9.41 25.95
CA ASP A 205 11.07 10.04 26.89
C ASP A 205 12.39 9.25 26.96
N PRO A 206 13.48 9.88 27.44
CA PRO A 206 14.81 9.24 27.42
C PRO A 206 14.94 7.93 28.20
N GLU A 207 14.09 7.70 29.22
CA GLU A 207 14.12 6.45 29.99
C GLU A 207 13.38 5.34 29.22
N ASP A 208 12.16 5.61 28.78
CA ASP A 208 11.37 4.67 27.98
C ASP A 208 12.08 4.32 26.66
N ARG A 209 12.76 5.29 26.05
CA ARG A 209 13.55 5.07 24.84
C ARG A 209 14.72 4.12 25.10
N ARG A 210 15.43 4.28 26.22
CA ARG A 210 16.50 3.35 26.62
C ARG A 210 15.97 1.94 26.82
N VAL A 211 14.83 1.78 27.48
CA VAL A 211 14.18 0.47 27.68
C VAL A 211 13.78 -0.15 26.34
N PHE A 212 13.21 0.63 25.42
CA PHE A 212 12.85 0.15 24.09
C PHE A 212 14.07 -0.26 23.25
N VAL A 213 15.15 0.54 23.28
CA VAL A 213 16.42 0.25 22.60
C VAL A 213 17.04 -1.04 23.13
N ALA A 214 17.09 -1.21 24.45
CA ALA A 214 17.59 -2.42 25.08
C ALA A 214 16.77 -3.66 24.67
N HIS A 215 15.43 -3.54 24.63
CA HIS A 215 14.56 -4.61 24.14
C HIS A 215 14.83 -4.96 22.68
N CYS A 216 15.07 -3.95 21.83
CA CYS A 216 15.40 -4.13 20.42
C CYS A 216 16.77 -4.79 20.19
N GLY A 217 17.77 -4.47 21.03
CA GLY A 217 19.11 -5.05 20.94
C GLY A 217 19.24 -6.48 21.48
N ASP A 218 18.29 -6.93 22.31
CA ASP A 218 18.28 -8.29 22.84
C ASP A 218 17.75 -9.30 21.79
N GLU A 219 18.65 -10.16 21.31
CA GLU A 219 18.36 -11.21 20.32
C GLU A 219 17.27 -12.20 20.78
N ALA A 220 17.09 -12.38 22.10
CA ALA A 220 16.01 -13.21 22.62
C ALA A 220 14.63 -12.68 22.22
N ASN A 221 14.53 -11.37 21.97
CA ASN A 221 13.31 -10.71 21.52
C ASN A 221 13.18 -10.68 19.99
N TRP A 222 14.18 -11.10 19.22
CA TRP A 222 14.12 -11.05 17.75
C TRP A 222 13.19 -12.10 17.17
N ALA A 223 12.26 -11.69 16.31
CA ALA A 223 11.48 -12.63 15.50
C ALA A 223 12.40 -13.38 14.54
N ARG A 224 12.03 -14.62 14.20
CA ARG A 224 12.78 -15.42 13.20
C ARG A 224 12.91 -14.66 11.89
N ARG A 225 14.08 -14.74 11.27
CA ARG A 225 14.35 -14.12 9.97
C ARG A 225 13.32 -14.57 8.95
N SER A 226 12.55 -13.62 8.43
CA SER A 226 11.63 -13.88 7.33
C SER A 226 12.26 -13.40 6.03
N LYS A 227 12.49 -14.30 5.08
CA LYS A 227 12.93 -13.93 3.71
C LYS A 227 11.84 -13.22 2.89
N ARG A 228 10.66 -12.99 3.48
CA ARG A 228 9.49 -12.46 2.76
C ARG A 228 9.68 -11.03 2.26
N GLY A 229 10.37 -10.15 3.00
CA GLY A 229 10.54 -8.74 2.61
C GLY A 229 11.30 -8.60 1.29
N ALA A 230 12.55 -9.05 1.26
CA ALA A 230 13.39 -9.08 0.06
C ALA A 230 12.72 -9.79 -1.12
N ALA A 231 12.18 -10.99 -0.90
CA ALA A 231 11.49 -11.74 -1.97
C ALA A 231 10.23 -11.04 -2.48
N THR A 232 9.50 -10.31 -1.62
CA THR A 232 8.31 -9.55 -2.03
C THR A 232 8.71 -8.33 -2.84
N TYR A 233 9.74 -7.59 -2.42
CA TYR A 233 10.27 -6.47 -3.20
C TYR A 233 10.79 -6.92 -4.56
N GLU A 234 11.62 -7.96 -4.62
CA GLU A 234 12.14 -8.51 -5.88
C GLU A 234 11.03 -9.03 -6.79
N ARG A 235 9.99 -9.67 -6.23
CA ARG A 235 8.84 -10.13 -7.02
C ARG A 235 8.02 -8.95 -7.57
N THR A 236 7.66 -7.99 -6.72
CA THR A 236 6.86 -6.82 -7.13
C THR A 236 7.59 -5.96 -8.15
N THR A 237 8.91 -5.79 -8.00
CA THR A 237 9.73 -5.07 -8.99
C THR A 237 9.85 -5.83 -10.31
N LYS A 238 10.02 -7.16 -10.27
CA LYS A 238 10.03 -7.98 -11.49
C LYS A 238 8.68 -7.97 -12.20
N GLU A 239 7.58 -8.00 -11.46
CA GLU A 239 6.21 -7.85 -11.99
C GLU A 239 6.00 -6.45 -12.59
N LYS A 240 6.47 -5.38 -11.94
CA LYS A 240 6.44 -4.00 -12.48
C LYS A 240 7.24 -3.89 -13.78
N LYS A 241 8.50 -4.35 -13.81
CA LYS A 241 9.35 -4.36 -15.01
C LYS A 241 8.76 -5.21 -16.15
N ARG A 242 8.16 -6.36 -15.85
CA ARG A 242 7.48 -7.20 -16.84
C ARG A 242 6.21 -6.56 -17.41
N ALA A 243 5.52 -5.74 -16.61
CA ALA A 243 4.41 -4.93 -17.06
C ALA A 243 4.84 -3.64 -17.82
N GLU A 244 6.10 -3.21 -17.68
CA GLU A 244 6.67 -2.03 -18.34
C GLU A 244 7.40 -2.35 -19.67
N GLN A 245 7.79 -3.60 -19.93
CA GLN A 245 8.32 -4.04 -21.24
C GLN A 245 7.20 -4.50 -22.19
N PRO A 246 7.35 -4.24 -23.50
CA PRO A 246 6.47 -3.33 -24.23
C PRO A 246 5.00 -3.80 -24.25
N ALA A 247 4.22 -3.32 -23.29
CA ALA A 247 2.79 -3.06 -23.49
C ALA A 247 2.56 -1.86 -24.44
N THR A 248 3.61 -1.34 -25.10
CA THR A 248 3.53 -0.26 -26.09
C THR A 248 2.94 -0.69 -27.43
N ARG A 249 2.53 -1.96 -27.61
CA ARG A 249 1.72 -2.39 -28.76
C ARG A 249 0.26 -2.72 -28.47
N GLU A 250 -0.16 -2.84 -27.21
CA GLU A 250 -1.56 -3.15 -26.85
C GLU A 250 -2.25 -2.10 -25.96
N LEU A 251 -1.54 -1.09 -25.45
CA LEU A 251 -2.17 0.10 -24.85
C LEU A 251 -2.78 1.07 -25.89
N ALA A 252 -2.55 0.84 -27.18
CA ALA A 252 -3.19 1.59 -28.26
C ALA A 252 -4.66 1.18 -28.51
N ALA A 253 -5.20 0.19 -27.78
CA ALA A 253 -6.55 -0.33 -27.99
C ALA A 253 -7.57 0.07 -26.90
N PHE A 254 -7.15 0.63 -25.76
CA PHE A 254 -8.10 1.10 -24.75
C PHE A 254 -8.44 2.56 -25.01
N GLY A 255 -9.56 2.77 -25.71
CA GLY A 255 -10.09 4.10 -26.02
C GLY A 255 -10.23 4.98 -24.77
N ASN A 256 -10.05 6.29 -24.96
CA ASN A 256 -10.21 7.32 -23.94
C ASN A 256 -11.52 7.12 -23.16
N PHE A 257 -11.45 6.55 -21.94
CA PHE A 257 -12.60 6.53 -21.04
C PHE A 257 -12.84 7.96 -20.54
N VAL A 258 -13.82 8.61 -21.14
CA VAL A 258 -14.26 9.95 -20.73
C VAL A 258 -15.27 9.77 -19.61
N VAL A 259 -14.90 10.23 -18.41
CA VAL A 259 -15.81 10.28 -17.25
C VAL A 259 -17.03 11.14 -17.62
N PRO A 260 -18.26 10.60 -17.57
CA PRO A 260 -19.46 11.37 -17.90
C PRO A 260 -19.59 12.56 -16.95
N ARG A 261 -19.60 13.78 -17.50
CA ARG A 261 -19.99 15.00 -16.78
C ARG A 261 -21.48 15.25 -17.01
N SER A 262 -22.10 16.01 -16.13
CA SER A 262 -23.56 16.29 -16.09
C SER A 262 -24.19 16.80 -17.40
N SER A 263 -23.41 17.18 -18.42
CA SER A 263 -23.91 17.65 -19.71
C SER A 263 -24.39 16.55 -20.67
N GLY A 264 -24.12 15.26 -20.41
CA GLY A 264 -24.51 14.14 -21.29
C GLY A 264 -25.05 12.90 -20.56
N ALA A 265 -25.24 12.99 -19.25
CA ALA A 265 -25.62 11.86 -18.40
C ALA A 265 -26.99 12.08 -17.75
N ARG A 266 -27.73 10.99 -17.48
CA ARG A 266 -28.98 11.07 -16.72
C ARG A 266 -28.64 11.38 -15.27
N ALA A 267 -28.95 12.62 -14.85
CA ALA A 267 -28.80 13.05 -13.47
C ALA A 267 -29.56 12.09 -12.53
N ALA A 268 -28.94 11.75 -11.40
CA ALA A 268 -29.50 10.84 -10.40
C ALA A 268 -29.85 9.42 -10.93
N SER A 269 -29.20 8.96 -12.00
CA SER A 269 -29.42 7.62 -12.58
C SER A 269 -29.15 6.45 -11.62
N LEU A 270 -28.31 6.65 -10.60
CA LEU A 270 -28.03 5.67 -9.56
C LEU A 270 -28.80 5.92 -8.26
N SER A 271 -29.77 6.85 -8.25
CA SER A 271 -30.55 7.15 -7.06
C SER A 271 -31.25 5.92 -6.49
N GLY A 272 -31.04 5.68 -5.20
CA GLY A 272 -31.58 4.50 -4.50
C GLY A 272 -30.80 3.20 -4.72
N LYS A 273 -29.75 3.18 -5.54
CA LYS A 273 -28.91 2.00 -5.78
C LYS A 273 -27.74 1.93 -4.81
N THR A 274 -27.50 0.73 -4.27
CA THR A 274 -26.34 0.42 -3.44
C THR A 274 -25.28 -0.30 -4.25
N VAL A 275 -24.09 0.29 -4.33
CA VAL A 275 -22.96 -0.19 -5.12
C VAL A 275 -21.82 -0.66 -4.21
N VAL A 276 -21.19 -1.78 -4.55
CA VAL A 276 -19.95 -2.26 -3.91
C VAL A 276 -18.84 -2.28 -4.95
N LEU A 277 -17.65 -1.78 -4.58
CA LEU A 277 -16.48 -1.74 -5.45
C LEU A 277 -15.54 -2.91 -5.18
N THR A 278 -15.04 -3.56 -6.22
CA THR A 278 -14.03 -4.62 -6.11
C THR A 278 -13.00 -4.53 -7.24
N GLY A 279 -11.74 -4.85 -6.97
CA GLY A 279 -10.64 -4.74 -7.95
C GLY A 279 -10.00 -3.35 -8.04
N ILE A 280 -9.21 -3.12 -9.08
CA ILE A 280 -8.52 -1.85 -9.39
C ILE A 280 -9.14 -1.21 -10.65
N PHE A 281 -9.19 0.12 -10.70
CA PHE A 281 -9.82 0.90 -11.79
C PHE A 281 -8.81 1.84 -12.45
N PRO A 282 -7.86 1.31 -13.25
CA PRO A 282 -6.85 2.14 -13.92
C PRO A 282 -7.45 3.15 -14.91
N GLU A 283 -8.62 2.87 -15.48
CA GLU A 283 -9.32 3.69 -16.47
C GLU A 283 -9.77 5.04 -15.91
N LEU A 284 -9.95 5.15 -14.58
CA LEU A 284 -10.30 6.40 -13.90
C LEU A 284 -9.07 7.26 -13.57
N GLY A 285 -7.88 6.85 -13.99
CA GLY A 285 -6.63 7.56 -13.77
C GLY A 285 -6.06 7.36 -12.37
N GLY A 286 -4.73 7.23 -12.32
CA GLY A 286 -3.95 6.98 -11.12
C GLY A 286 -2.96 5.85 -11.37
N GLY A 287 -1.66 6.15 -11.23
CA GLY A 287 -0.63 5.11 -11.18
C GLY A 287 -0.93 4.07 -10.09
N ARG A 288 -0.25 2.91 -10.14
CA ARG A 288 -0.51 1.75 -9.26
C ARG A 288 -0.61 2.16 -7.78
N GLY A 289 -1.84 2.30 -7.30
CA GLY A 289 -2.23 2.53 -5.92
C GLY A 289 -3.65 2.02 -5.73
N LEU A 290 -3.85 1.08 -4.80
CA LEU A 290 -5.09 0.31 -4.61
C LEU A 290 -6.36 1.14 -4.30
N ASN A 291 -6.19 2.42 -3.94
CA ASN A 291 -7.27 3.26 -3.41
C ASN A 291 -7.66 4.43 -4.33
N LEU A 292 -6.78 4.94 -5.20
CA LEU A 292 -7.08 6.16 -5.96
C LEU A 292 -8.17 5.91 -7.02
N GLY A 293 -8.06 4.83 -7.81
CA GLY A 293 -9.10 4.45 -8.77
C GLY A 293 -10.44 4.11 -8.09
N LYS A 294 -10.41 3.52 -6.90
CA LYS A 294 -11.62 3.23 -6.11
C LYS A 294 -12.26 4.51 -5.55
N ALA A 295 -11.46 5.47 -5.10
CA ALA A 295 -11.96 6.76 -4.63
C ALA A 295 -12.67 7.50 -5.76
N ARG A 296 -12.08 7.51 -6.96
CA ARG A 296 -12.71 8.11 -8.15
C ARG A 296 -13.98 7.38 -8.59
N ALA A 297 -13.96 6.04 -8.57
CA ALA A 297 -15.15 5.23 -8.85
C ALA A 297 -16.26 5.50 -7.82
N LYS A 298 -15.88 5.71 -6.55
CA LYS A 298 -16.80 6.07 -5.49
C LYS A 298 -17.44 7.44 -5.74
N THR A 299 -16.63 8.46 -6.02
CA THR A 299 -17.12 9.80 -6.36
C THR A 299 -18.08 9.74 -7.56
N LEU A 300 -17.71 9.02 -8.63
CA LEU A 300 -18.57 8.84 -9.80
C LEU A 300 -19.95 8.27 -9.42
N VAL A 301 -20.00 7.21 -8.61
CA VAL A 301 -21.27 6.62 -8.17
C VAL A 301 -22.09 7.60 -7.33
N GLU A 302 -21.44 8.32 -6.41
CA GLU A 302 -22.09 9.27 -5.51
C GLU A 302 -22.62 10.51 -6.26
N ASP A 303 -21.89 11.01 -7.26
CA ASP A 303 -22.30 12.13 -8.11
C ASP A 303 -23.58 11.83 -8.91
N PHE A 304 -23.83 10.56 -9.21
CA PHE A 304 -25.06 10.10 -9.88
C PHE A 304 -26.13 9.56 -8.91
N GLY A 305 -25.99 9.83 -7.60
CA GLY A 305 -27.01 9.55 -6.57
C GLY A 305 -26.95 8.15 -5.95
N GLY A 306 -25.96 7.34 -6.31
CA GLY A 306 -25.75 6.01 -5.74
C GLY A 306 -25.08 6.04 -4.38
N ARG A 307 -25.22 4.95 -3.61
CA ARG A 307 -24.55 4.75 -2.32
C ARG A 307 -23.47 3.70 -2.43
N VAL A 308 -22.23 4.03 -2.08
CA VAL A 308 -21.13 3.04 -2.04
C VAL A 308 -20.98 2.41 -0.66
N THR A 309 -20.89 1.08 -0.60
CA THR A 309 -20.68 0.31 0.63
C THR A 309 -19.45 -0.61 0.53
N SER A 310 -18.88 -0.99 1.67
CA SER A 310 -17.61 -1.74 1.73
C SER A 310 -17.77 -3.26 1.56
N ALA A 311 -19.00 -3.78 1.71
CA ALA A 311 -19.29 -5.21 1.68
C ALA A 311 -20.61 -5.50 0.95
N VAL A 312 -20.63 -6.63 0.24
CA VAL A 312 -21.85 -7.17 -0.38
C VAL A 312 -22.81 -7.61 0.72
N SER A 313 -24.05 -7.15 0.63
CA SER A 313 -25.16 -7.46 1.54
C SER A 313 -26.41 -7.80 0.74
N GLY A 314 -27.48 -8.29 1.39
CA GLY A 314 -28.76 -8.55 0.72
C GLY A 314 -29.49 -7.32 0.16
N ARG A 315 -28.92 -6.11 0.33
CA ARG A 315 -29.44 -4.85 -0.25
C ARG A 315 -28.52 -4.28 -1.33
N THR A 316 -27.48 -5.02 -1.73
CA THR A 316 -26.55 -4.56 -2.76
C THR A 316 -27.18 -4.77 -4.14
N ASP A 317 -27.41 -3.69 -4.87
CA ASP A 317 -27.92 -3.73 -6.24
C ASP A 317 -26.81 -4.04 -7.25
N ILE A 318 -25.63 -3.44 -7.08
CA ILE A 318 -24.55 -3.48 -8.07
C ILE A 318 -23.21 -3.83 -7.40
N LEU A 319 -22.48 -4.78 -7.97
CA LEU A 319 -21.06 -4.99 -7.75
C LEU A 319 -20.31 -4.41 -8.95
N LEU A 320 -19.63 -3.28 -8.76
CA LEU A 320 -18.76 -2.69 -9.77
C LEU A 320 -17.40 -3.41 -9.74
N VAL A 321 -17.09 -4.10 -10.83
CA VAL A 321 -15.94 -4.97 -10.98
C VAL A 321 -14.85 -4.24 -11.78
N GLY A 322 -13.73 -3.97 -11.12
CA GLY A 322 -12.48 -3.55 -11.75
C GLY A 322 -11.56 -4.74 -12.02
N GLN A 323 -10.32 -4.49 -12.42
CA GLN A 323 -9.32 -5.54 -12.66
C GLN A 323 -8.93 -6.24 -11.35
N GLU A 324 -8.59 -7.53 -11.42
CA GLU A 324 -8.24 -8.36 -10.26
C GLU A 324 -9.23 -8.25 -9.07
N PRO A 325 -10.53 -8.49 -9.25
CA PRO A 325 -11.51 -8.37 -8.18
C PRO A 325 -11.24 -9.34 -7.02
N GLY A 326 -11.72 -8.98 -5.83
CA GLY A 326 -11.72 -9.87 -4.67
C GLY A 326 -12.72 -11.00 -4.84
N ALA A 327 -12.24 -12.25 -4.89
CA ALA A 327 -13.06 -13.43 -5.12
C ALA A 327 -14.22 -13.55 -4.12
N SER A 328 -13.99 -13.27 -2.83
CA SER A 328 -15.04 -13.34 -1.80
C SER A 328 -16.19 -12.34 -1.99
N LYS A 329 -15.97 -11.20 -2.66
CA LYS A 329 -17.05 -10.24 -2.97
C LYS A 329 -17.85 -10.69 -4.18
N VAL A 330 -17.16 -11.20 -5.19
CA VAL A 330 -17.77 -11.74 -6.41
C VAL A 330 -18.68 -12.91 -6.08
N SER A 331 -18.20 -13.90 -5.31
CA SER A 331 -19.02 -15.06 -4.91
C SER A 331 -20.26 -14.67 -4.10
N LYS A 332 -20.12 -13.75 -3.13
CA LYS A 332 -21.26 -13.24 -2.37
C LYS A 332 -22.29 -12.52 -3.23
N ALA A 333 -21.85 -11.78 -4.26
CA ALA A 333 -22.76 -11.10 -5.17
C ALA A 333 -23.54 -12.11 -6.02
N ILE A 334 -22.86 -13.14 -6.52
CA ILE A 334 -23.49 -14.23 -7.29
C ILE A 334 -24.50 -14.99 -6.43
N GLU A 335 -24.14 -15.36 -5.20
CA GLU A 335 -25.01 -16.06 -4.24
C GLU A 335 -26.26 -15.24 -3.89
N SER A 336 -26.17 -13.92 -3.86
CA SER A 336 -27.30 -13.06 -3.50
C SER A 336 -28.42 -13.05 -4.55
N GLN A 337 -28.14 -13.45 -5.80
CA GLN A 337 -29.05 -13.46 -6.97
C GLN A 337 -29.72 -12.12 -7.33
N THR A 338 -29.66 -11.11 -6.46
CA THR A 338 -30.23 -9.77 -6.65
C THR A 338 -29.18 -8.74 -7.07
N CYS A 339 -27.89 -9.09 -6.97
CA CYS A 339 -26.78 -8.18 -7.24
C CYS A 339 -26.29 -8.37 -8.68
N GLN A 340 -26.24 -7.27 -9.43
CA GLN A 340 -25.70 -7.26 -10.79
C GLN A 340 -24.20 -6.98 -10.81
N LEU A 341 -23.47 -7.73 -11.64
CA LEU A 341 -22.02 -7.61 -11.79
C LEU A 341 -21.74 -6.83 -13.08
N ILE A 342 -21.28 -5.59 -12.96
CA ILE A 342 -20.97 -4.74 -14.11
C ILE A 342 -19.55 -4.17 -14.02
N ASP A 343 -18.96 -3.83 -15.16
CA ASP A 343 -17.70 -3.09 -15.25
C ASP A 343 -17.92 -1.58 -15.40
N LEU A 344 -16.82 -0.83 -15.52
CA LEU A 344 -16.86 0.62 -15.63
C LEU A 344 -17.47 1.12 -16.97
N ALA A 345 -17.29 0.38 -18.06
CA ALA A 345 -17.85 0.73 -19.36
C ALA A 345 -19.37 0.56 -19.37
N GLN A 346 -19.86 -0.50 -18.73
CA GLN A 346 -21.28 -0.78 -18.54
C GLN A 346 -21.93 0.23 -17.59
N LEU A 347 -21.24 0.59 -16.49
CA LEU A 347 -21.71 1.66 -15.60
C LEU A 347 -21.85 2.99 -16.36
N LYS A 348 -20.87 3.32 -17.23
CA LYS A 348 -20.95 4.50 -18.09
C LYS A 348 -22.14 4.44 -19.04
N ALA A 349 -22.33 3.33 -19.74
CA ALA A 349 -23.48 3.14 -20.64
C ALA A 349 -24.83 3.25 -19.91
N TYR A 350 -24.91 2.75 -18.67
CA TYR A 350 -26.09 2.89 -17.83
C TYR A 350 -26.36 4.36 -17.45
N ILE A 351 -25.34 5.08 -17.00
CA ILE A 351 -25.42 6.51 -16.65
C ILE A 351 -25.81 7.37 -17.86
N GLU A 352 -25.29 7.03 -19.04
CA GLU A 352 -25.62 7.70 -20.32
C GLU A 352 -26.99 7.26 -20.88
N GLY A 353 -27.60 6.23 -20.29
CA GLY A 353 -28.92 5.72 -20.68
C GLY A 353 -28.92 4.90 -21.98
N THR A 354 -27.76 4.42 -22.42
CA THR A 354 -27.56 3.60 -23.62
C THR A 354 -27.62 2.09 -23.32
N LEU A 355 -27.62 1.71 -22.04
CA LEU A 355 -27.78 0.34 -21.56
C LEU A 355 -28.73 0.32 -20.36
N ALA A 356 -29.71 -0.58 -20.36
CA ALA A 356 -30.48 -0.87 -19.15
C ALA A 356 -29.69 -1.86 -18.28
N LEU A 357 -29.76 -1.69 -16.96
CA LEU A 357 -28.99 -2.52 -16.02
C LEU A 357 -29.30 -4.01 -16.22
N GLU A 358 -30.59 -4.36 -16.36
CA GLU A 358 -31.10 -5.71 -16.60
C GLU A 358 -30.59 -6.37 -17.89
N ASP A 359 -30.20 -5.59 -18.89
CA ASP A 359 -29.70 -6.06 -20.18
C ASP A 359 -28.16 -6.14 -20.24
N ALA A 360 -27.47 -5.75 -19.17
CA ALA A 360 -26.02 -5.77 -19.12
C ALA A 360 -25.50 -7.22 -18.97
N PRO A 361 -24.62 -7.70 -19.88
CA PRO A 361 -23.97 -8.99 -19.67
C PRO A 361 -23.09 -8.92 -18.41
N PRO A 362 -22.96 -10.01 -17.63
CA PRO A 362 -22.13 -9.97 -16.42
C PRO A 362 -20.67 -9.65 -16.78
N ALA A 363 -20.04 -8.80 -15.96
CA ALA A 363 -18.65 -8.39 -16.15
C ALA A 363 -17.70 -9.60 -16.32
N GLN A 364 -16.80 -9.52 -17.30
CA GLN A 364 -15.81 -10.57 -17.55
C GLN A 364 -14.68 -10.51 -16.53
N ILE A 365 -14.46 -11.60 -15.79
CA ILE A 365 -13.41 -11.69 -14.77
C ILE A 365 -12.30 -12.61 -15.30
N THR A 366 -11.23 -12.02 -15.81
CA THR A 366 -10.10 -12.75 -16.38
C THR A 366 -9.10 -13.25 -15.33
N SER A 367 -9.09 -12.63 -14.14
CA SER A 367 -8.24 -13.04 -13.02
C SER A 367 -8.78 -12.49 -11.70
N PHE A 368 -8.55 -13.19 -10.58
CA PHE A 368 -8.90 -12.71 -9.25
C PHE A 368 -7.68 -12.16 -8.51
N SER A 369 -7.88 -11.18 -7.63
CA SER A 369 -6.83 -10.80 -6.69
C SER A 369 -6.45 -12.00 -5.81
N ARG A 370 -5.15 -12.23 -5.64
CA ARG A 370 -4.62 -13.34 -4.81
C ARG A 370 -4.88 -13.16 -3.31
N GLY A 371 -5.48 -12.03 -2.92
CA GLY A 371 -5.78 -11.68 -1.54
C GLY A 371 -4.55 -11.39 -0.69
N TYR A 372 -4.79 -10.81 0.49
CA TYR A 372 -3.74 -10.62 1.48
C TYR A 372 -3.24 -11.98 1.97
N ARG A 373 -1.92 -12.21 1.92
CA ARG A 373 -1.22 -13.47 2.28
C ARG A 373 -1.50 -14.69 1.38
N GLY A 374 -2.06 -14.51 0.18
CA GLY A 374 -2.27 -15.61 -0.77
C GLY A 374 -3.47 -16.52 -0.44
N ASN A 375 -4.36 -16.09 0.47
CA ASN A 375 -5.47 -16.91 0.96
C ASN A 375 -6.81 -16.66 0.25
N ALA A 376 -6.91 -15.74 -0.74
CA ALA A 376 -8.23 -15.41 -1.32
C ALA A 376 -8.89 -16.59 -2.04
N ILE A 377 -8.12 -17.45 -2.71
CA ILE A 377 -8.66 -18.60 -3.45
C ILE A 377 -9.07 -19.75 -2.52
N ALA A 378 -8.50 -19.83 -1.32
CA ALA A 378 -8.75 -20.92 -0.37
C ALA A 378 -10.08 -20.79 0.39
N LEU A 379 -10.74 -19.62 0.35
CA LEU A 379 -11.96 -19.31 1.11
C LEU A 379 -13.22 -19.24 0.23
N VAL A 380 -13.14 -19.65 -1.03
CA VAL A 380 -14.24 -19.52 -2.00
C VAL A 380 -14.73 -20.91 -2.36
N ASP A 381 -16.05 -21.09 -2.41
CA ASP A 381 -16.68 -22.30 -2.91
C ASP A 381 -16.31 -22.46 -4.40
N ARG A 382 -15.28 -23.28 -4.67
CA ARG A 382 -14.72 -23.55 -6.00
C ARG A 382 -15.77 -23.81 -7.10
N PRO A 383 -16.86 -24.57 -6.86
CA PRO A 383 -17.84 -24.89 -7.89
C PRO A 383 -18.57 -23.67 -8.49
N ALA A 384 -18.74 -22.59 -7.73
CA ALA A 384 -19.44 -21.39 -8.22
C ALA A 384 -18.52 -20.50 -9.09
N VAL A 385 -17.23 -20.46 -8.75
CA VAL A 385 -16.21 -19.72 -9.52
C VAL A 385 -15.84 -20.47 -10.80
N ASP A 386 -15.70 -21.79 -10.72
CA ASP A 386 -15.36 -22.62 -11.87
C ASP A 386 -16.48 -22.58 -12.94
N ARG A 387 -17.77 -22.54 -12.55
CA ARG A 387 -18.90 -22.36 -13.48
C ARG A 387 -18.86 -21.04 -14.26
N LEU A 388 -18.30 -19.98 -13.69
CA LEU A 388 -18.17 -18.68 -14.37
C LEU A 388 -17.04 -18.70 -15.40
N MET A 389 -15.95 -19.41 -15.10
CA MET A 389 -14.86 -19.59 -16.06
C MET A 389 -15.24 -20.55 -17.18
N ASP A 390 -15.96 -21.64 -16.86
CA ASP A 390 -16.41 -22.63 -17.86
C ASP A 390 -17.50 -22.10 -18.81
N GLN A 391 -18.36 -21.17 -18.36
CA GLN A 391 -19.37 -20.55 -19.24
C GLN A 391 -18.77 -19.58 -20.28
N GLN A 392 -17.48 -19.25 -20.17
CA GLN A 392 -16.80 -18.29 -21.05
C GLN A 392 -15.83 -18.95 -22.06
N GLU A 393 -15.58 -20.27 -21.95
CA GLU A 393 -14.69 -21.03 -22.84
C GLU A 393 -15.42 -22.03 -23.77
N GLU A 394 -16.66 -21.77 -24.21
CA GLU A 394 -17.24 -22.55 -25.33
C GLU A 394 -16.92 -21.85 -26.66
N PRO A 395 -15.90 -22.29 -27.44
CA PRO A 395 -15.59 -21.68 -28.72
C PRO A 395 -16.80 -21.76 -29.65
N GLU A 396 -17.07 -20.66 -30.37
CA GLU A 396 -18.21 -20.45 -31.29
C GLU A 396 -18.44 -21.61 -32.29
N LEU A 397 -17.39 -22.39 -32.58
CA LEU A 397 -17.40 -23.60 -33.39
C LEU A 397 -18.26 -24.75 -32.82
N LEU A 398 -18.37 -24.89 -31.49
CA LEU A 398 -19.19 -25.92 -30.83
C LEU A 398 -20.68 -25.54 -30.80
N ARG A 399 -21.00 -24.25 -30.73
CA ARG A 399 -22.39 -23.74 -30.83
C ARG A 399 -23.00 -23.97 -32.21
N ARG A 400 -22.20 -23.90 -33.28
CA ARG A 400 -22.65 -24.21 -34.65
C ARG A 400 -22.90 -25.71 -34.87
N LYS A 401 -22.14 -26.59 -34.20
CA LYS A 401 -22.35 -28.05 -34.29
C LYS A 401 -23.59 -28.53 -33.53
N LYS A 402 -23.92 -27.95 -32.36
CA LYS A 402 -25.15 -28.29 -31.62
C LYS A 402 -26.44 -27.80 -32.29
N ARG A 403 -26.38 -26.79 -33.18
CA ARG A 403 -27.54 -26.31 -33.97
C ARG A 403 -27.86 -27.15 -35.21
N ARG A 404 -26.95 -28.03 -35.63
CA ARG A 404 -27.27 -29.08 -36.61
C ARG A 404 -27.65 -30.33 -35.83
N GLY A 405 -28.92 -30.45 -35.49
CA GLY A 405 -29.49 -31.70 -34.97
C GLY A 405 -29.24 -32.86 -35.95
N PRO A 406 -29.37 -34.12 -35.50
CA PRO A 406 -29.28 -35.27 -36.38
C PRO A 406 -30.45 -35.25 -37.35
N GLY A 407 -30.21 -34.76 -38.56
CA GLY A 407 -31.09 -34.94 -39.70
C GLY A 407 -31.10 -36.42 -40.09
N ARG A 408 -32.31 -36.98 -40.13
CA ARG A 408 -32.65 -38.26 -40.74
C ARG A 408 -32.25 -38.32 -42.21
#